data_AF-A0A4U5JBK0-F1
#
_entry.id   AF-A0A4U5JBK0-F1
#
_cell.length_a   1.000
_cell.length_b   1.000
_cell.length_c   1.000
_cell.angle_alpha   90.00
_cell.angle_beta   90.00
_cell.angle_gamma   90.00
#
_symmetry.space_group_name_H-M   'P 1'
#
loop_
_entity.id
_entity.type
_entity.pdbx_description
1 polymer ?
#
loop_
_entity_poly.entity_id
_entity_poly.type
_entity_poly.pdbx_seq_one_letter_code
_entity_poly.pdbx_strand_id
1 'polypeptide(L)'
;MSVRRIVFAPLYLLADWTDDNPISALGAVVALGALAALLVSTSLSSGAISGGLALDSTTAERFVDTAIERPAYLAAAVVGLTMVVFYDG
;
A
#
# COMPACT_ATOMS: atom_id res chain seq x y z
N MET A 1 16.81 15.56 -25.30
CA MET A 1 15.84 14.57 -24.78
C MET A 1 14.49 15.25 -24.64
N SER A 2 13.40 14.69 -25.19
CA SER A 2 12.07 15.29 -25.12
C SER A 2 11.56 15.30 -23.67
N VAL A 3 10.97 16.41 -23.20
CA VAL A 3 10.40 16.57 -21.85
C VAL A 3 9.44 15.44 -21.48
N ARG A 4 8.66 14.94 -22.44
CA ARG A 4 7.81 13.76 -22.26
C ARG A 4 8.60 12.54 -21.78
N ARG A 5 9.79 12.30 -22.33
CA ARG A 5 10.61 11.13 -21.99
C ARG A 5 11.15 11.21 -20.55
N ILE A 6 11.38 12.42 -20.03
CA ILE A 6 11.81 12.65 -18.65
C ILE A 6 10.64 12.43 -17.68
N VAL A 7 9.44 12.92 -18.04
CA VAL A 7 8.23 12.76 -17.22
C VAL A 7 7.79 11.29 -17.12
N PHE A 8 7.91 10.52 -18.21
CA PHE A 8 7.52 9.10 -18.23
C PHE A 8 8.65 8.13 -17.84
N ALA A 9 9.90 8.60 -17.73
CA ALA A 9 11.03 7.77 -17.30
C ALA A 9 10.75 6.91 -16.04
N PRO A 10 10.18 7.44 -14.94
CA PRO A 10 9.89 6.63 -13.76
C PRO A 10 8.85 5.53 -14.03
N LEU A 11 7.89 5.77 -14.92
CA LEU A 11 6.88 4.76 -15.28
C LEU A 11 7.50 3.63 -16.11
N TYR A 12 8.43 3.96 -17.01
CA TYR A 12 9.17 2.94 -17.76
C TYR A 12 10.09 2.11 -16.85
N LEU A 13 10.78 2.75 -15.90
CA LEU A 13 11.62 2.04 -14.92
C LEU A 13 10.79 1.11 -14.03
N LEU A 14 9.59 1.53 -13.64
CA LEU A 14 8.69 0.71 -12.84
C LEU A 14 8.16 -0.49 -13.65
N ALA A 15 7.87 -0.28 -14.94
CA ALA A 15 7.43 -1.33 -15.84
C ALA A 15 8.52 -2.38 -16.06
N ASP A 16 9.75 -1.95 -16.39
CA ASP A 16 10.90 -2.87 -16.54
C ASP A 16 11.14 -3.66 -15.24
N TRP A 17 11.14 -3.00 -14.08
CA TRP A 17 11.31 -3.69 -12.80
C TRP A 17 10.21 -4.72 -12.54
N THR A 18 8.97 -4.40 -12.91
CA THR A 18 7.81 -5.30 -12.74
C THR A 18 7.93 -6.53 -13.63
N ASP A 19 8.37 -6.36 -14.87
CA ASP A 19 8.60 -7.45 -15.81
C ASP A 19 9.76 -8.36 -15.32
N ASP A 20 10.81 -7.78 -14.75
CA ASP A 20 11.93 -8.53 -14.18
C ASP A 20 11.58 -9.21 -12.83
N ASN A 21 10.61 -8.69 -12.08
CA ASN A 21 10.27 -9.16 -10.72
C ASN A 21 8.75 -9.37 -10.53
N PRO A 22 8.12 -10.29 -11.29
CA PRO A 22 6.66 -10.40 -11.33
C PRO A 22 6.03 -10.79 -9.98
N ILE A 23 6.73 -11.61 -9.18
CA ILE A 23 6.24 -12.06 -7.87
C ILE A 23 6.37 -10.94 -6.82
N SER A 24 7.49 -10.22 -6.81
CA SER A 24 7.65 -9.04 -5.94
C SER A 24 6.64 -7.95 -6.28
N ALA A 25 6.35 -7.75 -7.56
CA ALA A 25 5.31 -6.82 -8.01
C ALA A 25 3.91 -7.23 -7.53
N LEU A 26 3.55 -8.52 -7.61
CA LEU A 26 2.30 -9.03 -7.01
C LEU A 26 2.28 -8.80 -5.50
N GLY A 27 3.39 -9.05 -4.80
CA GLY A 27 3.54 -8.75 -3.38
C GLY A 27 3.27 -7.28 -3.06
N ALA A 28 3.79 -6.36 -3.88
CA ALA A 28 3.55 -4.92 -3.72
C ALA A 28 2.07 -4.57 -3.89
N VAL A 29 1.41 -5.11 -4.92
CA VAL A 29 -0.02 -4.88 -5.17
C VAL A 29 -0.86 -5.40 -4.01
N VAL A 30 -0.57 -6.61 -3.52
CA VAL A 30 -1.28 -7.19 -2.37
C VAL A 30 -1.06 -6.34 -1.12
N ALA A 31 0.17 -5.92 -0.86
CA ALA A 31 0.48 -5.11 0.31
C ALA A 31 -0.24 -3.76 0.29
N LEU A 32 -0.17 -3.05 -0.84
CA LEU A 32 -0.85 -1.77 -1.04
C LEU A 32 -2.38 -1.91 -0.97
N GLY A 33 -2.93 -2.96 -1.58
CA GLY A 33 -4.37 -3.24 -1.54
C GLY A 33 -4.86 -3.54 -0.12
N ALA A 34 -4.10 -4.31 0.65
CA ALA A 34 -4.44 -4.62 2.03
C ALA A 34 -4.37 -3.40 2.95
N LEU A 35 -3.34 -2.54 2.77
CA LEU A 35 -3.23 -1.26 3.47
C LEU A 35 -4.37 -0.31 3.11
N ALA A 36 -4.73 -0.23 1.82
CA ALA A 36 -5.88 0.57 1.37
C ALA A 36 -7.19 0.08 1.99
N ALA A 37 -7.40 -1.24 2.06
CA ALA A 37 -8.58 -1.83 2.70
C ALA A 37 -8.65 -1.52 4.21
N LEU A 38 -7.52 -1.54 4.91
CA LEU A 38 -7.44 -1.11 6.31
C LEU A 38 -7.77 0.37 6.45
N LEU A 39 -7.15 1.23 5.64
CA LEU A 39 -7.43 2.68 5.64
C LEU A 39 -8.91 2.98 5.38
N VAL A 40 -9.52 2.35 4.39
CA VAL A 40 -10.96 2.50 4.12
C VAL A 40 -11.80 1.99 5.30
N SER A 41 -11.42 0.87 5.93
CA SER A 41 -12.14 0.35 7.10
C SER A 41 -12.08 1.33 8.27
N THR A 42 -10.92 1.97 8.49
CA THR A 42 -10.74 2.97 9.56
C THR A 42 -11.53 4.24 9.30
N SER A 43 -11.56 4.73 8.06
CA SER A 43 -12.33 5.93 7.71
C SER A 43 -13.84 5.68 7.87
N LEU A 44 -14.32 4.50 7.47
CA LEU A 44 -15.72 4.10 7.63
C LEU A 44 -16.13 4.00 9.11
N SER A 45 -15.25 3.43 9.96
CA SER A 45 -15.45 3.35 11.41
C SER A 45 -15.47 4.74 12.07
N SER A 46 -14.64 5.66 11.57
CA SER A 46 -14.51 7.01 12.14
C SER A 46 -15.62 7.99 11.74
N GLY A 47 -16.47 7.65 10.74
CA GLY A 47 -17.46 8.57 10.16
C GLY A 47 -16.86 9.73 9.36
N ALA A 48 -15.53 9.75 9.16
CA ALA A 48 -14.82 10.80 8.44
C ALA A 48 -14.95 10.57 6.92
N ILE A 49 -16.11 10.90 6.36
CA ILE A 49 -16.34 10.86 4.90
C ILE A 49 -15.80 12.14 4.23
N SER A 50 -15.48 13.21 4.98
CA SER A 50 -15.01 14.49 4.42
C SER A 50 -13.85 15.19 5.14
N GLY A 51 -13.36 14.66 6.26
CA GLY A 51 -12.22 15.24 6.99
C GLY A 51 -10.93 14.55 6.59
N GLY A 52 -10.02 15.26 5.94
CA GLY A 52 -8.70 14.73 5.55
C GLY A 52 -8.04 14.01 6.73
N LEU A 53 -7.30 12.93 6.43
CA LEU A 53 -6.51 12.15 7.39
C LEU A 53 -5.56 13.08 8.15
N ALA A 54 -6.05 13.67 9.23
CA ALA A 54 -5.19 14.32 10.20
C ALA A 54 -4.38 13.17 10.82
N LEU A 55 -3.06 13.20 10.60
CA LEU A 55 -2.06 12.38 11.29
C LEU A 55 -1.98 12.79 12.76
N ASP A 56 -3.12 12.79 13.43
CA ASP A 56 -3.26 12.96 14.86
C ASP A 56 -3.23 11.58 15.53
N SER A 57 -2.76 11.57 16.78
CA SER A 57 -2.69 10.43 17.68
C SER A 57 -3.99 9.60 17.68
N THR A 58 -5.14 10.27 17.69
CA THR A 58 -6.48 9.65 17.65
C THR A 58 -6.71 8.80 16.40
N THR A 59 -6.24 9.25 15.23
CA THR A 59 -6.38 8.52 13.97
C THR A 59 -5.47 7.29 13.96
N ALA A 60 -4.27 7.42 14.51
CA ALA A 60 -3.32 6.32 14.62
C ALA A 60 -3.82 5.21 15.57
N GLU A 61 -4.39 5.57 16.73
CA GLU A 61 -5.01 4.60 17.65
C GLU A 61 -6.15 3.83 16.97
N ARG A 62 -7.06 4.53 16.27
CA ARG A 62 -8.15 3.89 15.53
C ARG A 62 -7.66 2.97 14.40
N PHE A 63 -6.56 3.34 13.75
CA PHE A 63 -5.93 2.48 12.76
C PHE A 63 -5.42 1.19 13.38
N VAL A 64 -4.75 1.27 14.53
CA VAL A 64 -4.27 0.11 15.27
C VAL A 64 -5.44 -0.77 15.73
N ASP A 65 -6.50 -0.18 16.30
CA ASP A 65 -7.68 -0.93 16.72
C ASP A 65 -8.33 -1.68 15.56
N THR A 66 -8.50 -1.01 14.41
CA THR A 66 -9.08 -1.63 13.21
C THR A 66 -8.19 -2.74 12.65
N ALA A 67 -6.87 -2.58 12.75
CA ALA A 67 -5.93 -3.61 12.32
C ALA A 67 -5.96 -4.85 13.23
N ILE A 68 -6.18 -4.66 14.54
CA ILE A 68 -6.39 -5.76 15.50
C ILE A 68 -7.71 -6.48 15.25
N GLU A 69 -8.78 -5.73 14.97
CA GLU A 69 -10.10 -6.31 14.63
C GLU A 69 -10.09 -7.08 13.31
N ARG A 70 -9.24 -6.67 12.37
CA ARG A 70 -9.16 -7.25 11.02
C ARG A 70 -7.74 -7.72 10.69
N PRO A 71 -7.23 -8.74 11.41
CA PRO A 71 -5.83 -9.15 11.33
C PRO A 71 -5.45 -9.70 9.96
N ALA A 72 -6.42 -10.20 9.19
CA ALA A 72 -6.20 -10.73 7.84
C ALA A 72 -5.59 -9.68 6.88
N TYR A 73 -6.03 -8.43 6.96
CA TYR A 73 -5.47 -7.38 6.10
C TYR A 73 -4.05 -6.98 6.55
N LEU A 74 -3.79 -6.94 7.85
CA LEU A 74 -2.44 -6.67 8.36
C LEU A 74 -1.49 -7.81 7.98
N ALA A 75 -1.92 -9.06 8.11
CA ALA A 75 -1.15 -10.22 7.67
C ALA A 75 -0.87 -10.18 6.15
N ALA A 76 -1.88 -9.87 5.33
CA ALA A 76 -1.70 -9.73 3.88
C ALA A 76 -0.71 -8.59 3.53
N ALA A 77 -0.76 -7.47 4.25
CA ALA A 77 0.19 -6.37 4.09
C ALA A 77 1.62 -6.80 4.40
N VAL A 78 1.83 -7.48 5.52
CA VAL A 78 3.16 -7.97 5.93
C VAL A 78 3.69 -9.03 4.95
N VAL A 79 2.86 -9.99 4.54
CA VAL A 79 3.27 -11.04 3.60
C VAL A 79 3.62 -10.44 2.24
N GLY A 80 2.79 -9.52 1.71
CA GLY A 80 3.08 -8.83 0.47
C GLY A 80 4.37 -8.01 0.54
N LEU A 81 4.60 -7.29 1.64
CA LEU A 81 5.85 -6.54 1.86
C LEU A 81 7.06 -7.46 1.96
N THR A 82 6.92 -8.61 2.62
CA THR A 82 7.98 -9.62 2.73
C THR A 82 8.35 -10.14 1.34
N MET A 83 7.37 -10.39 0.47
CA MET A 83 7.63 -10.74 -0.93
C MET A 83 8.39 -9.62 -1.64
N VAL A 84 7.98 -8.35 -1.51
CA VAL A 84 8.71 -7.24 -2.16
C VAL A 84 10.18 -7.14 -1.73
N VAL A 85 10.46 -7.35 -0.44
CA VAL A 85 11.80 -7.14 0.14
C VAL A 85 12.72 -8.33 -0.03
N PHE A 86 12.19 -9.54 0.13
CA PHE A 86 13.00 -10.76 0.20
C PHE A 86 12.87 -11.67 -1.02
N TYR A 87 11.86 -11.46 -1.86
CA TYR A 87 11.77 -12.17 -3.13
C TYR A 87 12.68 -11.48 -4.15
N ASP A 88 13.81 -12.12 -4.41
CA ASP A 88 14.82 -11.71 -5.37
C ASP A 88 14.63 -12.61 -6.61
N GLY A 89 13.74 -12.19 -7.52
CA GLY A 89 13.52 -12.75 -8.87
C GLY A 89 13.66 -14.26 -9.06
#